data_AF-A0A6C0AIK0-F1
#
_entry.id   AF-A0A6C0AIK0-F1
#
_cell.length_a   1.000
_cell.length_b   1.000
_cell.length_c   1.000
_cell.angle_alpha   90.00
_cell.angle_beta   90.00
_cell.angle_gamma   90.00
#
_symmetry.space_group_name_H-M   'P 1'
#
loop_
_entity.id
_entity.type
_entity.pdbx_description
1 polymer ?
#
loop_
_entity_poly.entity_id
_entity_poly.type
_entity_poly.pdbx_seq_one_letter_code
_entity_poly.pdbx_strand_id
1 'polypeptide(L)' 'MTMLSHYGDILAISLFILASIYFYQIEHKTPLEYILFLFSVTGAIADILFTTQFLKRRH' A
#
# COMPACT_ATOMS: atom_id res chain seq x y z
N MET A 1 -15.81 -1.06 -14.61
CA MET A 1 -14.36 -1.00 -14.30
C MET A 1 -13.59 -1.53 -15.47
N THR A 2 -12.85 -0.64 -16.13
CA THR A 2 -11.82 -0.98 -17.12
C THR A 2 -10.71 -1.76 -16.42
N MET A 3 -10.11 -2.74 -17.12
CA MET A 3 -9.08 -3.61 -16.55
C MET A 3 -7.92 -2.83 -15.91
N LEU A 4 -7.66 -1.61 -16.38
CA LEU A 4 -6.63 -0.70 -15.89
C LEU A 4 -6.71 -0.39 -14.38
N SER A 5 -7.90 -0.23 -13.81
CA SER A 5 -8.05 0.08 -12.37
C SER A 5 -7.64 -1.09 -11.50
N HIS A 6 -7.92 -2.32 -11.94
CA HIS A 6 -7.61 -3.52 -11.16
C HIS A 6 -6.11 -3.85 -11.18
N TYR A 7 -5.47 -3.64 -12.33
CA TYR A 7 -4.00 -3.73 -12.42
C TYR A 7 -3.31 -2.64 -11.59
N GLY A 8 -3.89 -1.44 -11.52
CA GLY A 8 -3.40 -0.35 -10.66
C GLY A 8 -3.35 -0.74 -9.19
N ASP A 9 -4.47 -1.22 -8.64
CA ASP A 9 -4.56 -1.62 -7.22
C ASP A 9 -3.57 -2.75 -6.87
N ILE A 10 -3.43 -3.76 -7.74
CA ILE A 10 -2.50 -4.89 -7.52
C ILE A 10 -1.04 -4.40 -7.49
N LEU A 11 -0.67 -3.50 -8.39
CA LEU A 11 0.68 -2.93 -8.44
C LEU A 11 0.94 -2.02 -7.25
N ALA A 12 -0.03 -1.19 -6.84
CA ALA A 12 0.11 -0.30 -5.71
C ALA A 12 0.30 -1.07 -4.40
N ILE A 13 -0.53 -2.09 -4.14
CA ILE A 13 -0.39 -2.99 -2.98
C ILE A 13 1.00 -3.66 -2.97
N SER A 14 1.45 -4.17 -4.13
CA SER A 14 2.76 -4.82 -4.25
C SER A 14 3.91 -3.84 -3.96
N LEU A 15 3.84 -2.61 -4.46
CA LEU A 15 4.82 -1.56 -4.22
C LEU A 15 4.85 -1.12 -2.74
N PHE A 16 3.69 -0.96 -2.11
CA PHE A 16 3.62 -0.58 -0.70
C PHE A 16 4.13 -1.69 0.24
N ILE A 17 3.89 -2.97 -0.11
CA ILE A 17 4.47 -4.11 0.62
C ILE A 17 5.99 -4.10 0.48
N LEU A 18 6.50 -3.93 -0.75
CA LEU A 18 7.94 -3.88 -1.00
C LEU A 18 8.61 -2.72 -0.25
N ALA A 19 8.00 -1.53 -0.28
CA ALA A 19 8.47 -0.37 0.47
C ALA A 19 8.47 -0.62 1.98
N SER A 20 7.41 -1.26 2.51
CA SER A 20 7.34 -1.63 3.92
C SER A 20 8.45 -2.61 4.32
N ILE A 21 8.73 -3.63 3.51
CA ILE A 21 9.84 -4.58 3.76
C ILE A 21 11.19 -3.86 3.70
N TYR A 22 11.38 -2.98 2.71
CA TYR A 22 12.61 -2.21 2.56
C TYR A 22 12.90 -1.36 3.80
N PHE A 23 11.94 -0.53 4.22
CA PHE A 23 12.12 0.29 5.41
C PHE A 23 12.24 -0.55 6.67
N TYR A 24 11.55 -1.70 6.77
CA TYR A 24 11.65 -2.58 7.94
C TYR A 24 13.10 -3.02 8.21
N GLN A 25 13.87 -3.33 7.16
CA GLN A 25 15.27 -3.78 7.28
C GLN A 25 16.27 -2.70 7.72
N ILE A 26 15.89 -1.42 7.73
CA ILE A 26 16.78 -0.33 8.13
C ILE A 26 16.84 -0.24 9.66
N GLU A 27 17.97 -0.57 10.28
CA GLU A 27 18.09 -0.58 11.75
C GLU A 27 18.03 0.83 12.37
N HIS A 28 18.74 1.80 11.76
CA HIS A 28 18.77 3.20 12.21
C HIS A 28 18.05 4.10 11.22
N LYS A 29 16.71 4.11 11.30
CA LYS A 29 15.87 4.97 10.46
C LYS A 29 16.02 6.44 10.83
N THR A 30 16.21 7.29 9.84
CA THR A 30 16.04 8.74 9.99
C THR A 30 14.56 9.09 10.23
N PRO A 31 14.24 10.27 10.77
CA PRO A 31 12.84 10.69 10.98
C PRO A 31 12.01 10.66 9.69
N LEU A 32 12.63 10.99 8.56
CA LEU A 32 11.98 10.96 7.24
C LEU A 32 11.63 9.52 6.82
N GLU A 33 12.55 8.58 7.02
CA GLU A 33 12.29 7.17 6.73
C GLU A 33 11.20 6.59 7.63
N TYR A 34 11.09 7.05 8.88
CA TYR A 34 9.97 6.69 9.75
C TYR A 34 8.62 7.17 9.20
N ILE A 35 8.57 8.41 8.70
CA ILE A 35 7.37 8.96 8.08
C ILE A 35 7.02 8.18 6.81
N LEU A 36 8.01 7.88 5.95
CA LEU A 36 7.80 7.10 4.73
C LEU A 36 7.38 5.66 5.03
N PHE A 37 7.92 5.05 6.08
CA PHE A 37 7.53 3.72 6.52
C PHE A 37 6.07 3.70 7.00
N LEU A 38 5.71 4.65 7.86
CA LEU A 38 4.32 4.80 8.31
C LEU A 38 3.38 5.08 7.14
N PHE A 39 3.77 5.94 6.20
CA PHE A 39 3.02 6.21 4.98
C PHE A 39 2.84 4.94 4.13
N SER A 40 3.89 4.12 4.00
CA SER A 40 3.83 2.88 3.20
C SER A 40 2.89 1.85 3.82
N VAL A 41 2.93 1.68 5.15
CA VAL A 41 2.05 0.76 5.88
C VAL A 41 0.59 1.24 5.83
N THR A 42 0.36 2.52 6.08
CA THR A 42 -1.00 3.10 6.04
C THR A 42 -1.58 3.12 4.62
N GLY A 43 -0.75 3.39 3.61
CA GLY A 43 -1.11 3.31 2.19
C GLY A 43 -1.53 1.91 1.77
N ALA A 44 -0.78 0.87 2.16
CA ALA A 44 -1.16 -0.52 1.90
C ALA A 44 -2.53 -0.87 2.51
N ILE A 45 -2.76 -0.46 3.77
CA ILE A 45 -4.04 -0.72 4.46
C ILE A 45 -5.18 0.04 3.76
N ALA A 46 -4.97 1.30 3.41
CA ALA A 46 -5.96 2.11 2.71
C ALA A 46 -6.34 1.50 1.35
N ASP A 47 -5.36 1.08 0.54
CA ASP A 47 -5.61 0.40 -0.73
C ASP A 47 -6.46 -0.85 -0.53
N ILE A 48 -6.11 -1.71 0.43
CA ILE A 48 -6.89 -2.92 0.73
C ILE A 48 -8.32 -2.57 1.15
N LEU A 49 -8.51 -1.58 2.02
CA LEU A 49 -9.83 -1.15 2.47
C LEU A 49 -10.67 -0.56 1.32
N PHE A 50 -10.07 0.25 0.45
CA PHE A 50 -10.76 0.79 -0.71
C PHE A 50 -11.12 -0.30 -1.72
N THR A 51 -10.20 -1.20 -2.04
CA THR A 51 -10.48 -2.35 -2.93
C THR A 51 -11.58 -3.23 -2.35
N THR A 52 -11.56 -3.55 -1.05
CA THR A 52 -12.59 -4.39 -0.41
C THR A 52 -13.95 -3.70 -0.29
N GLN A 53 -14.00 -2.42 0.08
CA GLN A 53 -15.25 -1.65 0.11
C GLN A 53 -15.85 -1.53 -1.30
N PHE A 54 -15.01 -1.33 -2.31
CA PHE A 54 -15.46 -1.25 -3.69
C PHE A 54 -15.98 -2.59 -4.22
N LEU A 55 -15.31 -3.69 -3.88
CA LEU A 55 -15.77 -5.04 -4.20
C LEU A 55 -17.12 -5.34 -3.54
N LYS A 56 -17.30 -4.96 -2.27
CA LYS A 56 -18.54 -5.15 -1.51
C LYS A 56 -19.72 -4.34 -2.08
N ARG A 57 -19.49 -3.14 -2.63
CA ARG A 57 -20.56 -2.34 -3.28
C ARG A 57 -21.00 -2.89 -4.63
N ARG A 58 -20.25 -3.82 -5.21
CA ARG A 58 -20.52 -4.39 -6.54
C ARG A 58 -21.29 -5.71 -6.49
N HIS A 59 -21.60 -6.20 -5.29
CA HIS A 59 -22.33 -7.42 -5.00
C HIS A 59 -23.70 -7.11 -4.38
#